data_AF-A0A7J9ZZC1-F1
#
_entry.id   AF-A0A7J9ZZC1-F1
#
_cell.length_a   1.000
_cell.length_b   1.000
_cell.length_c   1.000
_cell.angle_alpha   90.00
_cell.angle_beta   90.00
_cell.angle_gamma   90.00
#
_symmetry.space_group_name_H-M   'P 1'
#
loop_
_entity.id
_entity.type
_entity.pdbx_description
1 polymer ?
#
loop_
_entity_poly.entity_id
_entity_poly.type
_entity_poly.pdbx_seq_one_letter_code
_entity_poly.pdbx_strand_id
1 'polypeptide(L)'
;MLRRVLVLATAVGLLAALVWQPPAGAARRKRLGAAVTPLRLVPAGSETMAVSGLHSYFGTIELDAHGGGLVVSDRLPLERYLLGLGEVPSSWPPEALKAQAVAARTYALYTLSRPRAGAAAGYGFDICASVQCQVFTGADTVLARDGLRWAEAVAETDSQTILHRGSPILARYHSTSGGRTLLNSQAFPEEEVDYPFLRPVESSFEEEAPLYRWRVDFTLGQIQRMLRRAGWWPEAYGRLRRVVSVESAEGFHHPDLVFTSRDDEIRRTAQEVRELFGRLAPRMFARKHPAPWPTSSGRLPETWPSNRIEVRTVGRTVQTVGRGWGHGVGMSQWGAYGLAQRGASYVDILQHYYTDVEVAPFRGPDAIEVGVAWARPSVAVTGSFKLVDGRDRTLVRNAVGTWRFEYGGDGVAQIDPPAGFGLPLEVGIARSPTSIGLGGSAFITVALSRPAHVRTSTIGSPTGYEDPGARLHAAGRQRVVWLAPLEPGTYQVRVLATAGGRTVRSDPVRVRVQEPRPPPGDRLRRAGKSGAEPSRRLFLLVVAGIVAALVAVAVIHALGRMRS
;
A
#
# COMPACT_ATOMS: atom_id res chain seq x y z
N MET A 1 -8.52 46.11 -53.64
CA MET A 1 -7.89 45.46 -54.81
C MET A 1 -6.89 44.44 -54.27
N LEU A 2 -7.22 43.15 -54.31
CA LEU A 2 -7.04 42.26 -55.46
C LEU A 2 -5.56 42.05 -55.83
N ARG A 3 -5.17 40.77 -55.67
CA ARG A 3 -4.45 39.95 -56.66
C ARG A 3 -2.94 40.15 -56.87
N ARG A 4 -2.27 38.99 -56.67
CA ARG A 4 -1.27 38.35 -57.54
C ARG A 4 0.19 38.76 -57.34
N VAL A 5 0.94 37.83 -56.74
CA VAL A 5 2.11 37.24 -57.40
C VAL A 5 1.91 35.72 -57.40
N LEU A 6 2.10 35.12 -58.56
CA LEU A 6 1.72 33.76 -58.95
C LEU A 6 2.97 33.08 -59.53
N VAL A 7 3.16 31.77 -59.24
CA VAL A 7 3.81 30.76 -60.12
C VAL A 7 5.36 30.88 -60.25
N LEU A 8 6.21 29.85 -60.15
CA LEU A 8 6.14 28.39 -60.32
C LEU A 8 7.41 27.75 -59.68
N ALA A 9 7.32 26.59 -59.02
CA ALA A 9 8.39 25.58 -59.03
C ALA A 9 7.85 24.24 -58.46
N THR A 10 7.60 23.33 -59.38
CA THR A 10 7.14 21.95 -59.22
C THR A 10 8.22 21.01 -58.69
N ALA A 11 7.75 20.04 -57.89
CA ALA A 11 8.15 18.63 -57.83
C ALA A 11 9.57 18.25 -57.35
N VAL A 12 9.63 17.49 -56.26
CA VAL A 12 10.08 16.07 -56.16
C VAL A 12 10.34 15.77 -54.69
N GLY A 13 9.69 14.71 -54.14
CA GLY A 13 10.04 14.21 -52.80
C GLY A 13 8.93 13.50 -52.03
N LEU A 14 8.08 12.73 -52.70
CA LEU A 14 7.21 11.74 -52.06
C LEU A 14 8.09 10.53 -51.66
N LEU A 15 8.37 10.36 -50.37
CA LEU A 15 8.87 9.09 -49.81
C LEU A 15 8.40 8.92 -48.36
N ALA A 16 7.25 8.26 -48.25
CA ALA A 16 6.86 7.31 -47.19
C ALA A 16 7.21 7.65 -45.73
N ALA A 17 6.47 8.59 -45.14
CA ALA A 17 6.05 8.42 -43.76
C ALA A 17 4.93 7.37 -43.73
N LEU A 18 5.28 6.07 -43.70
CA LEU A 18 4.36 5.03 -43.25
C LEU A 18 4.12 5.25 -41.76
N VAL A 19 3.31 6.25 -41.44
CA VAL A 19 2.53 6.27 -40.22
C VAL A 19 1.57 5.11 -40.38
N TRP A 20 1.83 3.98 -39.71
CA TRP A 20 0.79 3.00 -39.49
C TRP A 20 -0.33 3.71 -38.73
N GLN A 21 -1.33 4.18 -39.47
CA GLN A 21 -2.61 4.53 -38.89
C GLN A 21 -3.29 3.22 -38.56
N PRO A 22 -3.80 3.04 -37.32
CA PRO A 22 -4.67 1.91 -37.04
C PRO A 22 -5.78 1.91 -38.11
N PRO A 23 -6.20 0.75 -38.62
CA PRO A 23 -7.22 0.69 -39.67
C PRO A 23 -8.39 1.59 -39.29
N ALA A 24 -8.71 2.52 -40.18
CA ALA A 24 -9.82 3.46 -40.07
C ALA A 24 -11.15 2.70 -40.20
N GLY A 25 -11.45 1.89 -39.20
CA GLY A 25 -12.79 1.59 -38.78
C GLY A 25 -12.87 2.10 -37.35
N ALA A 26 -13.72 3.09 -37.08
CA ALA A 26 -14.19 3.33 -35.72
C ALA A 26 -15.01 2.10 -35.33
N ALA A 27 -14.31 1.01 -34.98
CA ALA A 27 -14.91 -0.21 -34.52
C ALA A 27 -15.69 0.17 -33.28
N ARG A 28 -17.02 0.11 -33.39
CA ARG A 28 -17.96 0.48 -32.34
C ARG A 28 -17.51 -0.28 -31.09
N ARG A 29 -17.01 0.45 -30.08
CA ARG A 29 -16.42 -0.13 -28.86
C ARG A 29 -17.41 -1.17 -28.33
N LYS A 30 -17.03 -2.46 -28.32
CA LYS A 30 -17.94 -3.52 -27.88
C LYS A 30 -18.25 -3.27 -26.41
N ARG A 31 -19.51 -2.93 -26.11
CA ARG A 31 -20.00 -2.72 -24.74
C ARG A 31 -20.56 -4.05 -24.22
N LEU A 32 -20.29 -4.35 -22.95
CA LEU A 32 -20.93 -5.47 -22.25
C LEU A 32 -22.25 -5.04 -21.59
N GLY A 33 -22.39 -3.76 -21.25
CA GLY A 33 -23.61 -3.20 -20.65
C GLY A 33 -23.73 -3.55 -19.17
N ALA A 34 -24.98 -3.65 -18.71
CA ALA A 34 -25.31 -4.00 -17.32
C ALA A 34 -25.27 -5.52 -17.11
N ALA A 35 -24.83 -5.94 -15.93
CA ALA A 35 -24.86 -7.33 -15.50
C ALA A 35 -25.33 -7.44 -14.05
N VAL A 36 -25.90 -8.61 -13.72
CA VAL A 36 -26.34 -8.94 -12.36
C VAL A 36 -25.12 -9.24 -11.50
N THR A 37 -25.10 -8.70 -10.28
CA THR A 37 -24.02 -8.91 -9.30
C THR A 37 -24.33 -10.11 -8.38
N PRO A 38 -23.32 -10.69 -7.70
CA PRO A 38 -21.90 -10.33 -7.71
C PRO A 38 -21.23 -10.62 -9.06
N LEU A 39 -20.42 -9.69 -9.55
CA LEU A 39 -19.50 -9.97 -10.66
C LEU A 39 -18.24 -10.60 -10.07
N ARG A 40 -17.87 -11.78 -10.56
CA ARG A 40 -16.67 -12.49 -10.13
C ARG A 40 -15.58 -12.38 -11.18
N LEU A 41 -14.47 -11.75 -10.81
CA LEU A 41 -13.26 -11.65 -11.60
C LEU A 41 -12.31 -12.73 -11.12
N VAL A 42 -12.34 -13.88 -11.77
CA VAL A 42 -11.52 -15.05 -11.38
C VAL A 42 -10.14 -14.91 -12.04
N PRO A 43 -9.04 -14.83 -11.28
CA PRO A 43 -7.71 -14.58 -11.84
C PRO A 43 -7.30 -15.68 -12.83
N ALA A 44 -6.55 -15.30 -13.86
CA ALA A 44 -5.99 -16.26 -14.80
C ALA A 44 -4.73 -16.90 -14.19
N GLY A 45 -4.83 -18.16 -13.76
CA GLY A 45 -3.70 -18.87 -13.16
C GLY A 45 -3.33 -18.30 -11.79
N SER A 46 -2.05 -17.96 -11.60
CA SER A 46 -1.52 -17.39 -10.36
C SER A 46 -1.27 -15.88 -10.45
N GLU A 47 -1.79 -15.20 -11.48
CA GLU A 47 -1.67 -13.75 -11.61
C GLU A 47 -2.46 -13.02 -10.51
N THR A 48 -1.94 -11.88 -10.09
CA THR A 48 -2.64 -10.97 -9.17
C THR A 48 -3.50 -9.98 -9.95
N MET A 49 -4.52 -9.42 -9.28
CA MET A 49 -5.32 -8.33 -9.83
C MET A 49 -5.18 -7.09 -8.97
N ALA A 50 -4.89 -5.95 -9.60
CA ALA A 50 -4.78 -4.67 -8.93
C ALA A 50 -6.13 -3.93 -8.95
N VAL A 51 -6.63 -3.53 -7.79
CA VAL A 51 -7.79 -2.63 -7.68
C VAL A 51 -7.28 -1.21 -7.56
N SER A 52 -7.70 -0.34 -8.48
CA SER A 52 -7.16 1.03 -8.59
C SER A 52 -7.39 1.84 -7.31
N GLY A 53 -6.31 2.40 -6.77
CA GLY A 53 -6.32 3.17 -5.53
C GLY A 53 -6.29 2.33 -4.26
N LEU A 54 -6.21 1.00 -4.38
CA LEU A 54 -6.04 0.05 -3.28
C LEU A 54 -4.75 -0.77 -3.52
N HIS A 55 -4.83 -2.10 -3.36
CA HIS A 55 -3.72 -3.05 -3.46
C HIS A 55 -3.89 -4.02 -4.63
N SER A 56 -2.90 -4.90 -4.78
CA SER A 56 -2.99 -6.11 -5.60
C SER A 56 -3.50 -7.29 -4.77
N TYR A 57 -4.28 -8.18 -5.37
CA TYR A 57 -4.96 -9.28 -4.66
C TYR A 57 -4.74 -10.62 -5.35
N PHE A 58 -4.78 -11.70 -4.56
CA PHE A 58 -4.52 -13.07 -5.02
C PHE A 58 -5.79 -13.82 -5.43
N GLY A 59 -6.93 -13.47 -4.85
CA GLY A 59 -8.15 -14.24 -4.96
C GLY A 59 -9.04 -13.82 -6.13
N THR A 60 -10.27 -14.31 -6.07
CA THR A 60 -11.34 -13.84 -6.95
C THR A 60 -11.84 -12.51 -6.40
N ILE A 61 -11.74 -11.45 -7.20
CA ILE A 61 -12.36 -10.18 -6.83
C ILE A 61 -13.85 -10.30 -7.11
N GLU A 62 -14.66 -10.18 -6.06
CA GLU A 62 -16.11 -10.08 -6.18
C GLU A 62 -16.53 -8.61 -6.09
N LEU A 63 -17.39 -8.20 -7.02
CA LEU A 63 -17.99 -6.87 -7.06
C LEU A 63 -19.50 -7.03 -6.90
N ASP A 64 -20.00 -6.72 -5.72
CA ASP A 64 -21.44 -6.72 -5.46
C ASP A 64 -22.01 -5.29 -5.47
N ALA A 65 -23.20 -5.11 -6.03
CA ALA A 65 -23.90 -3.84 -6.02
C ALA A 65 -24.93 -3.86 -4.89
N HIS A 66 -24.57 -3.25 -3.76
CA HIS A 66 -25.38 -3.29 -2.55
C HIS A 66 -25.18 -2.01 -1.73
N GLY A 67 -26.25 -1.56 -1.05
CA GLY A 67 -26.17 -0.46 -0.10
C GLY A 67 -25.84 0.87 -0.78
N GLY A 68 -26.31 1.07 -2.02
CA GLY A 68 -26.11 2.32 -2.76
C GLY A 68 -24.74 2.46 -3.44
N GLY A 69 -23.95 1.39 -3.53
CA GLY A 69 -22.66 1.40 -4.23
C GLY A 69 -22.11 0.00 -4.52
N LEU A 70 -20.90 -0.05 -5.06
CA LEU A 70 -20.14 -1.29 -5.23
C LEU A 70 -19.40 -1.64 -3.93
N VAL A 71 -19.58 -2.88 -3.50
CA VAL A 71 -18.78 -3.60 -2.51
C VAL A 71 -17.73 -4.41 -3.27
N VAL A 72 -16.48 -4.31 -2.84
CA VAL A 72 -15.35 -5.03 -3.40
C VAL A 72 -14.81 -5.95 -2.34
N SER A 73 -14.76 -7.24 -2.64
CA SER A 73 -14.16 -8.25 -1.77
C SER A 73 -13.14 -9.10 -2.52
N ASP A 74 -12.13 -9.57 -1.79
CA ASP A 74 -11.18 -10.57 -2.25
C ASP A 74 -11.57 -11.93 -1.62
N ARG A 75 -11.97 -12.88 -2.46
CA ARG A 75 -12.34 -14.24 -2.04
C ARG A 75 -11.18 -15.20 -2.31
N LEU A 76 -10.62 -15.77 -1.24
CA LEU A 76 -9.41 -16.59 -1.29
C LEU A 76 -9.36 -17.65 -0.17
N PRO A 77 -8.55 -18.72 -0.32
CA PRO A 77 -8.29 -19.65 0.78
C PRO A 77 -7.67 -18.95 1.99
N LEU A 78 -7.97 -19.44 3.20
CA LEU A 78 -7.52 -18.83 4.46
C LEU A 78 -6.00 -18.63 4.52
N GLU A 79 -5.22 -19.60 4.07
CA GLU A 79 -3.75 -19.47 4.07
C GLU A 79 -3.25 -18.38 3.11
N ARG A 80 -3.93 -18.18 1.96
CA ARG A 80 -3.60 -17.05 1.08
C ARG A 80 -4.03 -15.71 1.66
N TYR A 81 -5.09 -15.69 2.46
CA TYR A 81 -5.46 -14.48 3.20
C TYR A 81 -4.35 -14.04 4.15
N LEU A 82 -3.75 -14.98 4.89
CA LEU A 82 -2.64 -14.67 5.81
C LEU A 82 -1.43 -14.12 5.09
N LEU A 83 -1.10 -14.61 3.88
CA LEU A 83 -0.03 -14.03 3.06
C LEU A 83 -0.22 -12.54 2.78
N GLY A 84 -1.47 -12.06 2.75
CA GLY A 84 -1.79 -10.66 2.48
C GLY A 84 -1.89 -9.75 3.69
N LEU A 85 -1.60 -10.22 4.90
CA LEU A 85 -1.63 -9.39 6.09
C LEU A 85 -0.39 -8.49 6.21
N GLY A 86 -0.60 -7.23 6.56
CA GLY A 86 0.42 -6.19 6.69
C GLY A 86 0.59 -5.66 8.12
N GLU A 87 0.46 -6.54 9.12
CA GLU A 87 0.38 -6.17 10.54
C GLU A 87 1.74 -5.83 11.19
N VAL A 88 2.78 -6.58 10.81
CA VAL A 88 4.15 -6.41 11.33
C VAL A 88 5.16 -6.36 10.19
N PRO A 89 6.30 -5.68 10.34
CA PRO A 89 7.34 -5.67 9.31
C PRO A 89 7.88 -7.08 9.04
N SER A 90 7.92 -7.50 7.77
CA SER A 90 8.46 -8.81 7.37
C SER A 90 9.95 -9.00 7.69
N SER A 91 10.65 -7.93 8.10
CA SER A 91 12.04 -7.97 8.56
C SER A 91 12.21 -8.45 10.01
N TRP A 92 11.12 -8.56 10.78
CA TRP A 92 11.15 -8.98 12.19
C TRP A 92 11.65 -10.43 12.39
N PRO A 93 12.03 -10.82 13.63
CA PRO A 93 12.48 -12.17 13.94
C PRO A 93 11.46 -13.24 13.50
N PRO A 94 11.90 -14.41 12.97
CA PRO A 94 11.00 -15.44 12.48
C PRO A 94 9.93 -15.89 13.48
N GLU A 95 10.29 -16.10 14.75
CA GLU A 95 9.35 -16.55 15.79
C GLU A 95 8.27 -15.50 16.10
N ALA A 96 8.57 -14.20 15.97
CA ALA A 96 7.58 -13.15 16.08
C ALA A 96 6.63 -13.12 14.87
N LEU A 97 7.14 -13.37 13.65
CA LEU A 97 6.31 -13.49 12.44
C LEU A 97 5.37 -14.70 12.54
N LYS A 98 5.86 -15.84 13.02
CA LYS A 98 5.06 -17.06 13.27
C LYS A 98 3.96 -16.82 14.30
N ALA A 99 4.30 -16.19 15.43
CA ALA A 99 3.31 -15.85 16.46
C ALA A 99 2.21 -14.94 15.90
N GLN A 100 2.59 -13.93 15.10
CA GLN A 100 1.63 -13.07 14.42
C GLN A 100 0.76 -13.83 13.40
N ALA A 101 1.32 -14.74 12.61
CA ALA A 101 0.57 -15.55 11.65
C ALA A 101 -0.48 -16.43 12.35
N VAL A 102 -0.09 -17.12 13.42
CA VAL A 102 -0.99 -17.99 14.21
C VAL A 102 -2.07 -17.19 14.94
N ALA A 103 -1.71 -16.07 15.57
CA ALA A 103 -2.69 -15.18 16.20
C ALA A 103 -3.69 -14.62 15.16
N ALA A 104 -3.19 -14.21 13.99
CA ALA A 104 -4.03 -13.68 12.93
C ALA A 104 -4.98 -14.74 12.34
N ARG A 105 -4.48 -15.96 12.11
CA ARG A 105 -5.31 -17.12 11.68
C ARG A 105 -6.42 -17.39 12.68
N THR A 106 -6.07 -17.42 13.96
CA THR A 106 -7.02 -17.67 15.04
C THR A 106 -8.08 -16.59 15.13
N TYR A 107 -7.69 -15.32 15.01
CA TYR A 107 -8.63 -14.20 14.99
C TYR A 107 -9.61 -14.28 13.82
N ALA A 108 -9.13 -14.60 12.62
CA ALA A 108 -9.97 -14.79 11.45
C ALA A 108 -10.97 -15.95 11.67
N LEU A 109 -10.50 -17.10 12.16
CA LEU A 109 -11.36 -18.26 12.46
C LEU A 109 -12.43 -17.94 13.52
N TYR A 110 -12.05 -17.25 14.59
CA TYR A 110 -13.00 -16.80 15.61
C TYR A 110 -14.04 -15.86 15.01
N THR A 111 -13.62 -14.89 14.19
CA THR A 111 -14.51 -13.94 13.51
C THR A 111 -15.52 -14.66 12.61
N LEU A 112 -15.06 -15.63 11.83
CA LEU A 112 -15.89 -16.44 10.92
C LEU A 112 -16.88 -17.36 11.65
N SER A 113 -16.59 -17.71 12.91
CA SER A 113 -17.50 -18.53 13.73
C SER A 113 -18.67 -17.74 14.32
N ARG A 114 -18.68 -16.41 14.17
CA ARG A 114 -19.69 -15.50 14.72
C ARG A 114 -20.54 -14.90 13.61
N PRO A 115 -21.76 -14.43 13.94
CA PRO A 115 -22.49 -13.57 13.03
C PRO A 115 -21.65 -12.36 12.63
N ARG A 116 -21.75 -11.97 11.35
CA ARG A 116 -21.06 -10.77 10.84
C ARG A 116 -21.45 -9.55 11.68
N ALA A 117 -20.48 -8.67 11.93
CA ALA A 117 -20.66 -7.44 12.70
C ALA A 117 -20.12 -6.22 11.92
N GLY A 118 -20.52 -5.02 12.33
CA GLY A 118 -20.04 -3.77 11.73
C GLY A 118 -20.23 -3.71 10.21
N ALA A 119 -19.18 -3.31 9.48
CA ALA A 119 -19.24 -3.21 8.02
C ALA A 119 -19.49 -4.57 7.34
N ALA A 120 -19.02 -5.69 7.91
CA ALA A 120 -19.27 -7.03 7.36
C ALA A 120 -20.77 -7.37 7.39
N ALA A 121 -21.47 -7.01 8.45
CA ALA A 121 -22.93 -7.20 8.55
C ALA A 121 -23.68 -6.34 7.52
N GLY A 122 -23.24 -5.09 7.34
CA GLY A 122 -23.91 -4.14 6.44
C GLY A 122 -23.64 -4.37 4.96
N TYR A 123 -22.52 -4.99 4.59
CA TYR A 123 -22.09 -5.13 3.18
C TYR A 123 -21.88 -6.57 2.71
N GLY A 124 -22.05 -7.58 3.57
CA GLY A 124 -22.17 -8.97 3.13
C GLY A 124 -20.86 -9.73 2.89
N PHE A 125 -19.71 -9.19 3.27
CA PHE A 125 -18.41 -9.90 3.32
C PHE A 125 -18.14 -10.49 4.71
N ASP A 126 -17.09 -11.29 4.88
CA ASP A 126 -16.81 -11.98 6.14
C ASP A 126 -15.96 -11.16 7.11
N ILE A 127 -14.89 -10.53 6.63
CA ILE A 127 -13.95 -9.73 7.43
C ILE A 127 -13.50 -8.49 6.65
N CYS A 128 -13.21 -7.38 7.35
CA CYS A 128 -12.76 -6.15 6.71
C CYS A 128 -11.23 -6.08 6.59
N ALA A 129 -10.71 -5.40 5.55
CA ALA A 129 -9.26 -5.23 5.32
C ALA A 129 -8.61 -4.07 6.13
N SER A 130 -9.25 -3.60 7.20
CA SER A 130 -8.83 -2.40 7.93
C SER A 130 -8.45 -2.72 9.37
N VAL A 131 -7.89 -1.73 10.09
CA VAL A 131 -7.56 -1.81 11.52
C VAL A 131 -8.75 -2.08 12.45
N GLN A 132 -9.99 -2.02 11.94
CA GLN A 132 -11.17 -2.50 12.69
C GLN A 132 -11.23 -4.03 12.76
N CYS A 133 -10.57 -4.72 11.83
CA CYS A 133 -10.41 -6.16 11.80
C CYS A 133 -8.90 -6.47 11.75
N GLN A 134 -8.34 -6.73 10.57
CA GLN A 134 -6.91 -6.95 10.38
C GLN A 134 -6.44 -6.19 9.14
N VAL A 135 -5.24 -5.63 9.18
CA VAL A 135 -4.65 -4.90 8.05
C VAL A 135 -4.33 -5.88 6.94
N PHE A 136 -5.12 -5.86 5.87
CA PHE A 136 -4.95 -6.73 4.71
C PHE A 136 -4.61 -5.90 3.46
N THR A 137 -3.39 -6.07 2.97
CA THR A 137 -2.85 -5.40 1.78
C THR A 137 -2.66 -6.35 0.60
N GLY A 138 -3.21 -7.56 0.69
CA GLY A 138 -3.19 -8.55 -0.38
C GLY A 138 -1.78 -8.91 -0.82
N ALA A 139 -1.60 -9.08 -2.13
CA ALA A 139 -0.32 -9.52 -2.70
C ALA A 139 0.84 -8.54 -2.50
N ASP A 140 0.55 -7.27 -2.20
CA ASP A 140 1.59 -6.26 -1.99
C ASP A 140 2.52 -6.66 -0.81
N THR A 141 2.02 -7.37 0.20
CA THR A 141 2.82 -7.84 1.35
C THR A 141 3.96 -8.76 0.91
N VAL A 142 3.65 -9.82 0.17
CA VAL A 142 4.65 -10.81 -0.26
C VAL A 142 5.57 -10.24 -1.34
N LEU A 143 5.06 -9.31 -2.15
CA LEU A 143 5.83 -8.61 -3.19
C LEU A 143 6.74 -7.50 -2.62
N ALA A 144 6.53 -7.09 -1.37
CA ALA A 144 7.38 -6.10 -0.71
C ALA A 144 8.76 -6.66 -0.36
N ARG A 145 9.67 -5.76 0.02
CA ARG A 145 10.99 -6.14 0.53
C ARG A 145 10.82 -7.06 1.74
N ASP A 146 11.58 -8.15 1.77
CA ASP A 146 11.55 -9.19 2.81
C ASP A 146 10.21 -9.96 2.92
N GLY A 147 9.25 -9.75 2.00
CA GLY A 147 7.92 -10.39 2.04
C GLY A 147 7.95 -11.91 1.97
N LEU A 148 9.02 -12.50 1.41
CA LEU A 148 9.24 -13.95 1.41
C LEU A 148 9.42 -14.52 2.83
N ARG A 149 9.98 -13.75 3.77
CA ARG A 149 10.12 -14.18 5.18
C ARG A 149 8.77 -14.26 5.88
N TRP A 150 7.84 -13.37 5.53
CA TRP A 150 6.45 -13.47 5.98
C TRP A 150 5.77 -14.70 5.39
N ALA A 151 5.92 -14.94 4.09
CA ALA A 151 5.36 -16.11 3.44
C ALA A 151 5.88 -17.43 4.03
N GLU A 152 7.16 -17.49 4.37
CA GLU A 152 7.79 -18.62 5.05
C GLU A 152 7.20 -18.84 6.46
N ALA A 153 7.03 -17.78 7.26
CA ALA A 153 6.40 -17.88 8.58
C ALA A 153 4.94 -18.38 8.53
N VAL A 154 4.17 -17.95 7.53
CA VAL A 154 2.81 -18.45 7.29
C VAL A 154 2.85 -19.94 6.93
N ALA A 155 3.74 -20.36 6.03
CA ALA A 155 3.88 -21.74 5.60
C ALA A 155 4.37 -22.68 6.72
N GLU A 156 5.34 -22.25 7.53
CA GLU A 156 5.87 -23.03 8.67
C GLU A 156 4.85 -23.17 9.81
N THR A 157 3.81 -22.35 9.83
CA THR A 157 2.72 -22.41 10.81
C THR A 157 1.39 -22.80 10.18
N ASP A 158 1.43 -23.52 9.04
CA ASP A 158 0.24 -23.96 8.33
C ASP A 158 -0.76 -24.62 9.31
N SER A 159 -2.01 -24.18 9.24
CA SER A 159 -3.12 -24.64 10.08
C SER A 159 -2.97 -24.41 11.61
N GLN A 160 -1.81 -24.02 12.12
CA GLN A 160 -1.59 -23.79 13.56
C GLN A 160 -2.45 -22.62 14.07
N THR A 161 -3.18 -22.88 15.15
CA THR A 161 -4.21 -22.02 15.72
C THR A 161 -4.13 -22.05 17.25
N ILE A 162 -4.56 -20.98 17.91
CA ILE A 162 -4.62 -20.86 19.37
C ILE A 162 -6.01 -21.31 19.84
N LEU A 163 -6.05 -22.41 20.59
CA LEU A 163 -7.28 -23.06 21.03
C LEU A 163 -7.43 -22.93 22.54
N HIS A 164 -8.66 -22.68 22.99
CA HIS A 164 -9.05 -22.87 24.38
C HIS A 164 -10.25 -23.82 24.41
N ARG A 165 -10.07 -24.97 25.08
CA ARG A 165 -11.07 -26.06 25.08
C ARG A 165 -11.49 -26.50 23.66
N GLY A 166 -10.50 -26.64 22.77
CA GLY A 166 -10.69 -27.14 21.41
C GLY A 166 -11.32 -26.15 20.42
N SER A 167 -11.62 -24.92 20.82
CA SER A 167 -12.19 -23.88 19.94
C SER A 167 -11.19 -22.73 19.74
N PRO A 168 -11.10 -22.13 18.52
CA PRO A 168 -10.30 -20.93 18.29
C PRO A 168 -10.68 -19.80 19.23
N ILE A 169 -9.69 -19.15 19.83
CA ILE A 169 -9.92 -18.03 20.75
C ILE A 169 -10.11 -16.70 20.02
N LEU A 170 -10.63 -15.70 20.73
CA LEU A 170 -10.54 -14.31 20.29
C LEU A 170 -9.09 -13.80 20.47
N ALA A 171 -8.24 -14.09 19.49
CA ALA A 171 -6.81 -13.77 19.50
C ALA A 171 -6.52 -12.29 19.17
N ARG A 172 -6.92 -11.39 20.08
CA ARG A 172 -6.63 -9.95 19.96
C ARG A 172 -5.13 -9.67 20.04
N TYR A 173 -4.65 -8.76 19.22
CA TYR A 173 -3.27 -8.27 19.26
C TYR A 173 -3.20 -6.78 18.96
N HIS A 174 -2.15 -6.13 19.46
CA HIS A 174 -1.94 -4.69 19.32
C HIS A 174 -0.45 -4.38 19.21
N SER A 175 -0.08 -3.14 18.83
CA SER A 175 1.32 -2.82 18.57
C SER A 175 2.20 -2.86 19.82
N THR A 176 1.84 -2.09 20.86
CA THR A 176 2.66 -1.96 22.06
C THR A 176 1.79 -1.75 23.29
N SER A 177 1.99 -2.53 24.35
CA SER A 177 1.20 -2.45 25.58
C SER A 177 1.68 -1.34 26.51
N GLY A 178 2.97 -0.96 26.40
CA GLY A 178 3.59 -0.01 27.30
C GLY A 178 3.89 -0.63 28.67
N GLY A 179 4.25 -1.92 28.70
CA GLY A 179 4.75 -2.66 29.86
C GLY A 179 3.81 -3.72 30.44
N ARG A 180 2.50 -3.66 30.14
CA ARG A 180 1.51 -4.63 30.63
C ARG A 180 0.25 -4.56 29.79
N THR A 181 -0.30 -5.72 29.44
CA THR A 181 -1.57 -5.84 28.69
C THR A 181 -2.78 -5.57 29.59
N LEU A 182 -3.96 -5.42 28.99
CA LEU A 182 -5.22 -5.09 29.63
C LEU A 182 -6.19 -6.27 29.59
N LEU A 183 -7.16 -6.26 30.52
CA LEU A 183 -8.34 -7.10 30.43
C LEU A 183 -9.17 -6.68 29.21
N ASN A 184 -9.96 -7.62 28.70
CA ASN A 184 -10.87 -7.31 27.61
C ASN A 184 -11.87 -6.20 27.96
N SER A 185 -12.56 -6.36 29.09
CA SER A 185 -13.55 -5.42 29.63
C SER A 185 -12.99 -4.03 29.92
N GLN A 186 -11.66 -3.89 30.08
CA GLN A 186 -11.04 -2.58 30.22
C GLN A 186 -10.96 -1.83 28.90
N ALA A 187 -10.69 -2.51 27.79
CA ALA A 187 -10.55 -1.89 26.48
C ALA A 187 -11.85 -1.89 25.66
N PHE A 188 -12.72 -2.87 25.90
CA PHE A 188 -13.99 -3.11 25.22
C PHE A 188 -15.09 -3.36 26.26
N PRO A 189 -15.44 -2.37 27.11
CA PRO A 189 -16.43 -2.52 28.17
C PRO A 189 -17.83 -2.91 27.64
N GLU A 190 -18.16 -2.52 26.41
CA GLU A 190 -19.42 -2.81 25.73
C GLU A 190 -19.63 -4.29 25.38
N GLU A 191 -18.57 -5.11 25.39
CA GLU A 191 -18.70 -6.54 25.09
C GLU A 191 -19.25 -7.34 26.27
N GLU A 192 -19.21 -6.79 27.49
CA GLU A 192 -19.68 -7.41 28.75
C GLU A 192 -19.23 -8.86 28.96
N VAL A 193 -18.13 -9.28 28.33
CA VAL A 193 -17.60 -10.65 28.37
C VAL A 193 -16.11 -10.62 28.73
N ASP A 194 -15.79 -11.30 29.83
CA ASP A 194 -14.43 -11.62 30.21
C ASP A 194 -14.03 -12.98 29.66
N TYR A 195 -13.06 -12.95 28.74
CA TYR A 195 -12.49 -14.16 28.15
C TYR A 195 -11.39 -14.73 29.08
N PRO A 196 -11.44 -16.01 29.48
CA PRO A 196 -10.48 -16.58 30.41
C PRO A 196 -9.04 -16.57 29.89
N PHE A 197 -8.86 -16.59 28.56
CA PHE A 197 -7.58 -16.57 27.86
C PHE A 197 -7.04 -15.15 27.58
N LEU A 198 -7.81 -14.08 27.83
CA LEU A 198 -7.36 -12.68 27.67
C LEU A 198 -7.09 -12.05 29.05
N ARG A 199 -6.08 -12.55 29.75
CA ARG A 199 -5.65 -11.99 31.05
C ARG A 199 -4.53 -10.96 30.88
N PRO A 200 -4.45 -9.95 31.76
CA PRO A 200 -3.33 -9.03 31.82
C PRO A 200 -2.04 -9.75 32.18
N VAL A 201 -1.05 -9.64 31.31
CA VAL A 201 0.30 -10.17 31.50
C VAL A 201 1.32 -9.04 31.40
N GLU A 202 2.47 -9.24 32.05
CA GLU A 202 3.60 -8.34 31.91
C GLU A 202 4.18 -8.41 30.48
N SER A 203 4.63 -7.27 29.95
CA SER A 203 5.26 -7.17 28.63
C SER A 203 6.47 -6.25 28.74
N SER A 204 7.50 -6.70 29.44
CA SER A 204 8.72 -5.96 29.78
C SER A 204 9.82 -6.05 28.71
N PHE A 205 9.46 -6.35 27.47
CA PHE A 205 10.40 -6.55 26.35
C PHE A 205 10.01 -5.70 25.13
N GLU A 206 9.41 -4.54 25.40
CA GLU A 206 8.84 -3.66 24.39
C GLU A 206 9.63 -2.36 24.24
N GLU A 207 10.76 -2.20 24.92
CA GLU A 207 11.48 -0.92 25.05
C GLU A 207 12.02 -0.40 23.72
N GLU A 208 12.25 -1.27 22.75
CA GLU A 208 12.64 -0.90 21.38
C GLU A 208 11.49 -0.32 20.56
N ALA A 209 10.24 -0.48 21.01
CA ALA A 209 9.09 0.07 20.32
C ALA A 209 9.13 1.60 20.34
N PRO A 210 9.06 2.28 19.18
CA PRO A 210 9.10 3.75 19.12
C PRO A 210 8.00 4.45 19.95
N LEU A 211 6.88 3.76 20.17
CA LEU A 211 5.74 4.24 20.94
C LEU A 211 5.61 3.57 22.31
N TYR A 212 6.67 2.89 22.79
CA TYR A 212 6.70 2.37 24.17
C TYR A 212 6.46 3.49 25.19
N ARG A 213 7.10 4.64 24.99
CA ARG A 213 6.84 5.90 25.70
C ARG A 213 6.81 7.03 24.68
N TRP A 214 5.85 7.93 24.83
CA TRP A 214 5.69 9.06 23.92
C TRP A 214 5.25 10.31 24.67
N ARG A 215 5.44 11.47 24.04
CA ARG A 215 5.02 12.76 24.59
C ARG A 215 4.42 13.63 23.49
N VAL A 216 3.29 14.26 23.81
CA VAL A 216 2.61 15.21 22.96
C VAL A 216 2.24 16.45 23.76
N ASP A 217 2.67 17.61 23.26
CA ASP A 217 2.45 18.89 23.92
C ASP A 217 1.46 19.74 23.13
N PHE A 218 0.47 20.29 23.83
CA PHE A 218 -0.44 21.30 23.31
C PHE A 218 -0.32 22.59 24.09
N THR A 219 -0.66 23.72 23.49
CA THR A 219 -0.95 24.93 24.27
C THR A 219 -2.39 24.90 24.78
N LEU A 220 -2.68 25.53 25.92
CA LEU A 220 -4.05 25.71 26.43
C LEU A 220 -4.98 26.31 25.35
N GLY A 221 -4.46 27.22 24.52
CA GLY A 221 -5.22 27.81 23.42
C GLY A 221 -5.55 26.84 22.29
N GLN A 222 -4.68 25.87 21.98
CA GLN A 222 -4.99 24.81 21.01
C GLN A 222 -6.10 23.89 21.53
N ILE A 223 -6.01 23.46 22.79
CA ILE A 223 -7.03 22.63 23.42
C ILE A 223 -8.37 23.36 23.45
N GLN A 224 -8.41 24.60 23.95
CA GLN A 224 -9.64 25.37 24.00
C GLN A 224 -10.32 25.52 22.64
N ARG A 225 -9.56 25.72 21.56
CA ARG A 225 -10.13 25.77 20.19
C ARG A 225 -10.75 24.44 19.78
N MET A 226 -10.12 23.31 20.11
CA MET A 226 -10.68 21.98 19.82
C MET A 226 -11.95 21.72 20.65
N LEU A 227 -11.94 22.03 21.95
CA LEU A 227 -13.10 21.88 22.82
C LEU A 227 -14.27 22.76 22.37
N ARG A 228 -14.02 24.03 22.00
CA ARG A 228 -15.03 24.94 21.42
C ARG A 228 -15.63 24.37 20.14
N ARG A 229 -14.78 23.85 19.23
CA ARG A 229 -15.24 23.22 17.98
C ARG A 229 -16.09 21.98 18.20
N ALA A 230 -15.87 21.27 19.31
CA ALA A 230 -16.65 20.12 19.76
C ALA A 230 -17.94 20.48 20.52
N GLY A 231 -18.13 21.76 20.88
CA GLY A 231 -19.21 22.18 21.77
C GLY A 231 -18.99 21.86 23.25
N TRP A 232 -17.80 21.40 23.63
CA TRP A 232 -17.49 21.03 25.03
C TRP A 232 -17.06 22.22 25.88
N TRP A 233 -16.70 23.35 25.28
CA TRP A 233 -16.25 24.54 25.99
C TRP A 233 -17.02 25.78 25.54
N PRO A 234 -18.18 26.10 26.16
CA PRO A 234 -18.98 27.27 25.84
C PRO A 234 -18.20 28.58 25.99
N GLU A 235 -18.68 29.65 25.35
CA GLU A 235 -18.04 30.97 25.48
C GLU A 235 -18.07 31.49 26.93
N ALA A 236 -19.15 31.20 27.65
CA ALA A 236 -19.33 31.57 29.07
C ALA A 236 -18.21 31.05 29.98
N TYR A 237 -17.62 29.89 29.67
CA TYR A 237 -16.52 29.31 30.47
C TYR A 237 -15.21 30.10 30.31
N GLY A 238 -15.17 31.07 29.40
CA GLY A 238 -14.02 31.95 29.21
C GLY A 238 -12.77 31.19 28.79
N ARG A 239 -11.64 31.53 29.42
CA ARG A 239 -10.32 31.01 29.07
C ARG A 239 -9.99 29.74 29.85
N LEU A 240 -9.59 28.69 29.13
CA LEU A 240 -9.02 27.48 29.70
C LEU A 240 -7.69 27.80 30.40
N ARG A 241 -7.61 27.44 31.68
CA ARG A 241 -6.46 27.72 32.55
C ARG A 241 -5.64 26.49 32.85
N ARG A 242 -6.29 25.33 32.98
CA ARG A 242 -5.63 24.09 33.42
C ARG A 242 -6.28 22.88 32.79
N VAL A 243 -5.45 21.89 32.47
CA VAL A 243 -5.83 20.53 32.09
C VAL A 243 -4.95 19.57 32.88
N VAL A 244 -5.58 18.60 33.56
CA VAL A 244 -4.90 17.55 34.32
C VAL A 244 -5.60 16.21 34.11
N SER A 245 -4.85 15.12 34.20
CA SER A 245 -5.40 13.77 34.34
C SER A 245 -5.70 13.47 35.81
N VAL A 246 -6.82 12.81 36.08
CA VAL A 246 -7.24 12.31 37.38
C VAL A 246 -7.72 10.87 37.24
N GLU A 247 -7.82 10.14 38.35
CA GLU A 247 -8.42 8.81 38.35
C GLU A 247 -9.84 8.84 37.77
N SER A 248 -10.20 7.79 37.03
CA SER A 248 -11.50 7.70 36.38
C SER A 248 -12.62 7.67 37.42
N ALA A 249 -13.61 8.54 37.26
CA ALA A 249 -14.81 8.54 38.11
C ALA A 249 -15.66 7.27 37.93
N GLU A 250 -15.55 6.62 36.77
CA GLU A 250 -16.29 5.39 36.42
C GLU A 250 -15.43 4.13 36.58
N GLY A 251 -14.22 4.26 37.14
CA GLY A 251 -13.32 3.13 37.37
C GLY A 251 -12.67 2.56 36.10
N PHE A 252 -12.65 3.31 34.99
CA PHE A 252 -11.93 2.90 33.79
C PHE A 252 -10.42 2.79 34.05
N HIS A 253 -9.76 1.92 33.27
CA HIS A 253 -8.30 1.71 33.34
C HIS A 253 -7.47 2.94 32.90
N HIS A 254 -8.11 3.93 32.27
CA HIS A 254 -7.51 5.17 31.80
C HIS A 254 -8.07 6.36 32.58
N PRO A 255 -7.32 7.47 32.72
CA PRO A 255 -7.76 8.59 33.52
C PRO A 255 -8.94 9.33 32.90
N ASP A 256 -9.60 10.16 33.72
CA ASP A 256 -10.37 11.29 33.21
C ASP A 256 -9.46 12.50 33.06
N LEU A 257 -9.83 13.38 32.14
CA LEU A 257 -9.20 14.68 31.95
C LEU A 257 -10.14 15.78 32.45
N VAL A 258 -9.62 16.59 33.37
CA VAL A 258 -10.32 17.74 33.94
C VAL A 258 -9.78 19.01 33.31
N PHE A 259 -10.67 19.78 32.70
CA PHE A 259 -10.38 21.05 32.05
C PHE A 259 -11.01 22.17 32.88
N THR A 260 -10.19 23.06 33.43
CA THR A 260 -10.63 24.08 34.40
C THR A 260 -10.47 25.49 33.82
N SER A 261 -11.49 26.32 34.00
CA SER A 261 -11.49 27.75 33.74
C SER A 261 -11.14 28.52 35.03
N ARG A 262 -11.62 29.75 35.20
CA ARG A 262 -11.61 30.43 36.50
C ARG A 262 -12.73 29.92 37.41
N ASP A 263 -13.92 29.72 36.84
CA ASP A 263 -15.17 29.55 37.57
C ASP A 263 -15.88 28.22 37.24
N ASP A 264 -15.42 27.50 36.20
CA ASP A 264 -16.03 26.28 35.69
C ASP A 264 -15.02 25.16 35.48
N GLU A 265 -15.51 23.92 35.44
CA GLU A 265 -14.76 22.78 34.92
C GLU A 265 -15.62 21.84 34.06
N ILE A 266 -14.96 21.08 33.19
CA ILE A 266 -15.54 19.89 32.58
C ILE A 266 -14.63 18.69 32.83
N ARG A 267 -15.26 17.52 32.92
CA ARG A 267 -14.60 16.21 32.97
C ARG A 267 -14.97 15.43 31.72
N ARG A 268 -13.98 14.77 31.11
CA ARG A 268 -14.15 13.84 29.99
C ARG A 268 -13.19 12.68 30.16
N THR A 269 -13.54 11.49 29.70
CA THR A 269 -12.62 10.36 29.74
C THR A 269 -11.43 10.59 28.79
N ALA A 270 -10.30 9.94 29.04
CA ALA A 270 -9.17 9.98 28.11
C ALA A 270 -9.55 9.49 26.70
N GLN A 271 -10.42 8.48 26.59
CA GLN A 271 -10.91 7.95 25.32
C GLN A 271 -11.67 9.00 24.51
N GLU A 272 -12.65 9.70 25.11
CA GLU A 272 -13.40 10.76 24.45
C GLU A 272 -12.48 11.87 23.92
N VAL A 273 -11.49 12.27 24.72
CA VAL A 273 -10.55 13.33 24.34
C VAL A 273 -9.59 12.85 23.25
N ARG A 274 -9.12 11.60 23.30
CA ARG A 274 -8.28 11.00 22.25
C ARG A 274 -8.99 10.98 20.90
N GLU A 275 -10.25 10.56 20.86
CA GLU A 275 -11.07 10.57 19.64
C GLU A 275 -11.26 11.99 19.09
N LEU A 276 -11.58 12.94 19.98
CA LEU A 276 -11.73 14.35 19.61
C LEU A 276 -10.43 14.91 19.01
N PHE A 277 -9.30 14.68 19.68
CA PHE A 277 -8.00 15.24 19.29
C PHE A 277 -7.49 14.58 18.01
N GLY A 278 -7.62 13.25 17.87
CA GLY A 278 -7.28 12.53 16.64
C GLY A 278 -8.03 13.07 15.42
N ARG A 279 -9.29 13.50 15.59
CA ARG A 279 -10.12 14.07 14.51
C ARG A 279 -9.79 15.53 14.19
N LEU A 280 -9.46 16.35 15.20
CA LEU A 280 -9.32 17.81 15.05
C LEU A 280 -7.89 18.29 14.93
N ALA A 281 -6.94 17.76 15.72
CA ALA A 281 -5.58 18.27 15.78
C ALA A 281 -4.87 18.22 14.41
N PRO A 282 -4.97 17.14 13.60
CA PRO A 282 -4.33 17.11 12.29
C PRO A 282 -4.92 18.09 11.28
N ARG A 283 -6.19 18.47 11.43
CA ARG A 283 -6.86 19.44 10.55
C ARG A 283 -6.56 20.88 10.94
N MET A 284 -6.55 21.14 12.25
CA MET A 284 -6.39 22.49 12.77
C MET A 284 -4.91 22.89 12.96
N PHE A 285 -4.02 21.92 13.17
CA PHE A 285 -2.64 22.13 13.57
C PHE A 285 -1.67 21.22 12.79
N ALA A 286 -1.93 20.99 11.50
CA ALA A 286 -1.21 20.03 10.65
C ALA A 286 0.33 20.12 10.71
N ARG A 287 0.90 21.32 10.89
CA ARG A 287 2.36 21.50 11.02
C ARG A 287 2.95 20.92 12.30
N LYS A 288 2.17 20.90 13.39
CA LYS A 288 2.63 20.44 14.72
C LYS A 288 2.13 19.04 15.08
N HIS A 289 0.96 18.66 14.56
CA HIS A 289 0.34 17.35 14.81
C HIS A 289 -0.09 16.72 13.49
N PRO A 290 0.85 16.39 12.58
CA PRO A 290 0.51 15.78 11.30
C PRO A 290 -0.06 14.38 11.50
N ALA A 291 -0.91 13.96 10.57
CA ALA A 291 -1.36 12.58 10.48
C ALA A 291 -1.32 12.14 9.00
N PRO A 292 -0.20 11.54 8.54
CA PRO A 292 0.06 11.19 7.14
C PRO A 292 -0.96 10.25 6.47
N TRP A 293 -1.64 9.35 7.20
CA TRP A 293 -2.44 8.29 6.55
C TRP A 293 -3.89 8.28 7.00
N PRO A 294 -4.89 8.27 6.10
CA PRO A 294 -6.29 8.05 6.44
C PRO A 294 -6.61 6.56 6.69
N THR A 295 -7.35 6.26 7.76
CA THR A 295 -7.88 4.93 8.10
C THR A 295 -9.37 5.03 8.47
N SER A 296 -10.08 3.90 8.52
CA SER A 296 -11.47 3.81 9.02
C SER A 296 -11.60 4.22 10.50
N SER A 297 -10.52 4.13 11.28
CA SER A 297 -10.44 4.55 12.69
C SER A 297 -9.90 5.97 12.91
N GLY A 298 -9.38 6.66 11.88
CA GLY A 298 -8.75 7.99 12.06
C GLY A 298 -7.65 8.31 11.05
N ARG A 299 -6.62 9.09 11.48
CA ARG A 299 -5.39 9.26 10.71
C ARG A 299 -4.17 8.82 11.53
N LEU A 300 -3.21 8.13 10.92
CA LEU A 300 -1.96 7.67 11.56
C LEU A 300 -0.78 8.64 11.33
N PRO A 301 0.18 8.77 12.29
CA PRO A 301 0.04 8.27 13.65
C PRO A 301 -1.04 9.07 14.38
N GLU A 302 -1.76 8.38 15.26
CA GLU A 302 -2.79 9.02 16.07
C GLU A 302 -2.16 10.11 16.95
N THR A 303 -2.91 11.18 17.18
CA THR A 303 -2.43 12.30 17.99
C THR A 303 -2.08 11.85 19.41
N TRP A 304 -2.89 10.99 20.02
CA TRP A 304 -2.54 10.24 21.23
C TRP A 304 -2.61 8.75 20.91
N PRO A 305 -1.47 8.04 20.87
CA PRO A 305 -1.41 6.62 20.51
C PRO A 305 -2.21 5.66 21.43
N SER A 306 -2.46 6.02 22.68
CA SER A 306 -3.14 5.16 23.65
C SER A 306 -3.86 5.98 24.72
N ASN A 307 -4.64 5.30 25.56
CA ASN A 307 -5.31 5.90 26.73
C ASN A 307 -4.48 5.80 28.02
N ARG A 308 -3.34 5.12 28.01
CA ARG A 308 -2.41 5.08 29.16
C ARG A 308 -1.59 6.38 29.15
N ILE A 309 -2.18 7.43 29.71
CA ILE A 309 -1.65 8.80 29.67
C ILE A 309 -1.59 9.45 31.05
N GLU A 310 -0.69 10.40 31.18
CA GLU A 310 -0.64 11.39 32.24
C GLU A 310 -0.63 12.78 31.61
N VAL A 311 -1.51 13.66 32.07
CA VAL A 311 -1.67 15.02 31.54
C VAL A 311 -1.46 16.02 32.66
N ARG A 312 -0.61 17.01 32.39
CA ARG A 312 -0.38 18.13 33.32
C ARG A 312 -0.18 19.44 32.59
N THR A 313 -0.59 20.54 33.23
CA THR A 313 -0.34 21.89 32.73
C THR A 313 0.94 22.45 33.34
N VAL A 314 1.86 22.88 32.48
CA VAL A 314 3.11 23.56 32.83
C VAL A 314 3.14 24.91 32.10
N GLY A 315 2.88 25.98 32.85
CA GLY A 315 2.73 27.33 32.28
C GLY A 315 1.55 27.40 31.31
N ARG A 316 1.82 27.66 30.02
CA ARG A 316 0.79 27.69 28.95
C ARG A 316 0.69 26.39 28.15
N THR A 317 1.53 25.41 28.48
CA THR A 317 1.64 24.14 27.78
C THR A 317 0.96 23.06 28.60
N VAL A 318 0.16 22.23 27.95
CA VAL A 318 -0.37 20.98 28.48
C VAL A 318 0.51 19.87 27.92
N GLN A 319 1.26 19.24 28.81
CA GLN A 319 2.14 18.13 28.50
C GLN A 319 1.36 16.84 28.72
N THR A 320 1.33 16.00 27.68
CA THR A 320 0.78 14.65 27.76
C THR A 320 1.92 13.67 27.59
N VAL A 321 2.15 12.82 28.59
CA VAL A 321 3.06 11.68 28.49
C VAL A 321 2.21 10.42 28.44
N GLY A 322 2.50 9.53 27.51
CA GLY A 322 1.77 8.27 27.41
C GLY A 322 2.67 7.09 27.09
N ARG A 323 2.07 5.91 27.09
CA ARG A 323 2.77 4.64 26.87
C ARG A 323 1.96 3.71 25.98
N GLY A 324 2.66 2.95 25.15
CA GLY A 324 2.05 1.98 24.25
C GLY A 324 1.27 2.60 23.10
N TRP A 325 0.79 1.74 22.21
CA TRP A 325 0.00 2.05 21.03
C TRP A 325 -0.94 0.88 20.70
N GLY A 326 -2.24 1.20 20.54
CA GLY A 326 -3.31 0.23 20.33
C GLY A 326 -4.15 -0.04 21.58
N HIS A 327 -5.03 -1.03 21.52
CA HIS A 327 -6.03 -1.29 22.56
C HIS A 327 -5.49 -2.05 23.79
N GLY A 328 -4.27 -2.62 23.73
CA GLY A 328 -3.61 -3.19 24.90
C GLY A 328 -4.03 -4.61 25.30
N VAL A 329 -4.93 -5.27 24.57
CA VAL A 329 -5.48 -6.60 24.92
C VAL A 329 -4.78 -7.70 24.13
N GLY A 330 -4.55 -8.85 24.76
CA GLY A 330 -3.92 -10.02 24.15
C GLY A 330 -2.46 -9.77 23.77
N MET A 331 -2.03 -10.25 22.61
CA MET A 331 -0.61 -10.22 22.23
C MET A 331 -0.12 -8.81 21.88
N SER A 332 0.96 -8.37 22.53
CA SER A 332 1.74 -7.22 22.04
C SER A 332 2.67 -7.66 20.92
N GLN A 333 2.61 -6.99 19.77
CA GLN A 333 3.50 -7.23 18.62
C GLN A 333 4.96 -6.93 18.98
N TRP A 334 5.23 -5.76 19.56
CA TRP A 334 6.59 -5.42 19.98
C TRP A 334 7.07 -6.29 21.15
N GLY A 335 6.17 -6.77 21.99
CA GLY A 335 6.52 -7.71 23.04
C GLY A 335 6.85 -9.11 22.49
N ALA A 336 6.13 -9.57 21.47
CA ALA A 336 6.47 -10.78 20.71
C ALA A 336 7.83 -10.64 20.01
N TYR A 337 8.10 -9.48 19.43
CA TYR A 337 9.41 -9.13 18.87
C TYR A 337 10.54 -9.25 19.91
N GLY A 338 10.38 -8.63 21.09
CA GLY A 338 11.39 -8.67 22.15
C GLY A 338 11.60 -10.06 22.74
N LEU A 339 10.53 -10.85 22.90
CA LEU A 339 10.63 -12.26 23.32
C LEU A 339 11.37 -13.10 22.27
N ALA A 340 11.05 -12.92 20.98
CA ALA A 340 11.72 -13.63 19.89
C ALA A 340 13.21 -13.28 19.80
N GLN A 341 13.58 -12.01 19.99
CA GLN A 341 15.00 -11.61 20.08
C GLN A 341 15.75 -12.32 21.22
N ARG A 342 15.04 -12.72 22.28
CA ARG A 342 15.58 -13.44 23.44
C ARG A 342 15.51 -14.96 23.30
N GLY A 343 15.12 -15.46 22.13
CA GLY A 343 15.12 -16.88 21.80
C GLY A 343 13.82 -17.63 22.16
N ALA A 344 12.76 -16.92 22.54
CA ALA A 344 11.45 -17.55 22.73
C ALA A 344 10.90 -18.08 21.40
N SER A 345 10.32 -19.28 21.41
CA SER A 345 9.60 -19.81 20.25
C SER A 345 8.25 -19.10 20.08
N TYR A 346 7.64 -19.22 18.90
CA TYR A 346 6.31 -18.67 18.68
C TYR A 346 5.25 -19.28 19.63
N VAL A 347 5.42 -20.54 20.05
CA VAL A 347 4.53 -21.17 21.03
C VAL A 347 4.69 -20.51 22.40
N ASP A 348 5.93 -20.30 22.87
CA ASP A 348 6.20 -19.61 24.14
C ASP A 348 5.61 -18.19 24.14
N ILE A 349 5.76 -17.47 23.02
CA ILE A 349 5.21 -16.12 22.84
C ILE A 349 3.69 -16.15 22.97
N LEU A 350 3.01 -17.07 22.27
CA LEU A 350 1.56 -17.16 22.30
C LEU A 350 1.04 -17.56 23.68
N GLN A 351 1.66 -18.54 24.33
CA GLN A 351 1.27 -18.99 25.67
C GLN A 351 1.59 -17.96 26.77
N HIS A 352 2.54 -17.05 26.53
CA HIS A 352 2.76 -15.89 27.39
C HIS A 352 1.59 -14.90 27.34
N TYR A 353 1.06 -14.61 26.15
CA TYR A 353 0.01 -13.59 25.98
C TYR A 353 -1.42 -14.10 26.10
N TYR A 354 -1.64 -15.40 25.90
CA TYR A 354 -2.95 -16.03 25.97
C TYR A 354 -2.95 -17.14 27.02
N THR A 355 -3.77 -16.99 28.05
CA THR A 355 -3.76 -17.88 29.23
C THR A 355 -4.52 -19.18 28.96
N ASP A 356 -4.01 -20.31 29.46
CA ASP A 356 -4.62 -21.64 29.39
C ASP A 356 -4.98 -22.09 27.95
N VAL A 357 -4.11 -21.77 26.99
CA VAL A 357 -4.30 -22.11 25.57
C VAL A 357 -3.38 -23.23 25.09
N GLU A 358 -3.82 -23.92 24.05
CA GLU A 358 -3.04 -24.87 23.26
C GLU A 358 -2.78 -24.27 21.87
N VAL A 359 -1.58 -24.52 21.31
CA VAL A 359 -1.29 -24.23 19.91
C VAL A 359 -1.34 -25.54 19.13
N ALA A 360 -2.35 -25.68 18.28
CA ALA A 360 -2.58 -26.91 17.53
C ALA A 360 -3.24 -26.63 16.16
N PRO A 361 -3.16 -27.57 15.21
CA PRO A 361 -3.88 -27.46 13.94
C PRO A 361 -5.40 -27.33 14.12
N PHE A 362 -6.02 -26.41 13.39
CA PHE A 362 -7.48 -26.30 13.32
C PHE A 362 -7.92 -26.07 11.88
N ARG A 363 -8.92 -26.82 11.42
CA ARG A 363 -9.44 -26.70 10.06
C ARG A 363 -10.54 -25.63 9.98
N GLY A 364 -10.25 -24.56 9.24
CA GLY A 364 -11.20 -23.51 8.90
C GLY A 364 -12.04 -23.81 7.64
N PRO A 365 -12.85 -22.82 7.20
CA PRO A 365 -13.54 -22.90 5.92
C PRO A 365 -12.54 -22.86 4.75
N ASP A 366 -12.96 -23.39 3.60
CA ASP A 366 -12.12 -23.47 2.39
C ASP A 366 -11.79 -22.09 1.79
N ALA A 367 -12.61 -21.06 2.09
CA ALA A 367 -12.41 -19.70 1.65
C ALA A 367 -12.91 -18.69 2.67
N ILE A 368 -12.30 -17.51 2.64
CA ILE A 368 -12.71 -16.30 3.35
C ILE A 368 -12.99 -15.20 2.33
N GLU A 369 -13.99 -14.37 2.60
CA GLU A 369 -14.30 -13.18 1.79
C GLU A 369 -13.91 -11.89 2.53
N VAL A 370 -12.85 -11.23 2.04
CA VAL A 370 -12.28 -10.05 2.68
C VAL A 370 -12.81 -8.79 2.00
N GLY A 371 -13.60 -7.98 2.70
CA GLY A 371 -14.08 -6.68 2.22
C GLY A 371 -12.95 -5.66 2.15
N VAL A 372 -12.57 -5.25 0.94
CA VAL A 372 -11.43 -4.34 0.69
C VAL A 372 -11.86 -2.91 0.36
N ALA A 373 -13.10 -2.72 -0.11
CA ALA A 373 -13.74 -1.42 -0.24
C ALA A 373 -15.26 -1.56 -0.33
N TRP A 374 -16.01 -0.55 0.08
CA TRP A 374 -17.48 -0.55 0.01
C TRP A 374 -18.02 0.85 -0.26
N ALA A 375 -19.32 0.92 -0.62
CA ALA A 375 -20.01 2.14 -1.01
C ALA A 375 -19.31 2.91 -2.15
N ARG A 376 -18.71 2.20 -3.10
CA ARG A 376 -17.95 2.81 -4.21
C ARG A 376 -18.87 3.09 -5.40
N PRO A 377 -18.91 4.32 -5.96
CA PRO A 377 -19.70 4.58 -7.17
C PRO A 377 -19.10 3.90 -8.40
N SER A 378 -17.77 3.72 -8.41
CA SER A 378 -17.05 2.98 -9.45
C SER A 378 -15.78 2.35 -8.91
N VAL A 379 -15.36 1.27 -9.59
CA VAL A 379 -14.17 0.48 -9.28
C VAL A 379 -13.46 0.18 -10.59
N ALA A 380 -12.14 0.23 -10.60
CA ALA A 380 -11.34 -0.21 -11.74
C ALA A 380 -10.40 -1.34 -11.31
N VAL A 381 -10.43 -2.46 -12.03
CA VAL A 381 -9.61 -3.65 -11.77
C VAL A 381 -8.69 -3.90 -12.96
N THR A 382 -7.40 -4.08 -12.70
CA THR A 382 -6.37 -4.31 -13.70
C THR A 382 -5.75 -5.69 -13.51
N GLY A 383 -5.71 -6.49 -14.56
CA GLY A 383 -5.09 -7.81 -14.53
C GLY A 383 -5.56 -8.68 -15.69
N SER A 384 -5.39 -10.00 -15.54
CA SER A 384 -5.99 -11.00 -16.43
C SER A 384 -6.93 -11.91 -15.65
N PHE A 385 -8.16 -12.06 -16.13
CA PHE A 385 -9.20 -12.79 -15.41
C PHE A 385 -10.31 -13.30 -16.32
N LYS A 386 -11.08 -14.26 -15.82
CA LYS A 386 -12.39 -14.63 -16.33
C LYS A 386 -13.45 -13.81 -15.60
N LEU A 387 -14.34 -13.16 -16.34
CA LEU A 387 -15.46 -12.38 -15.79
C LEU A 387 -16.76 -13.21 -15.83
N VAL A 388 -17.37 -13.41 -14.67
CA VAL A 388 -18.62 -14.17 -14.47
C VAL A 388 -19.63 -13.26 -13.77
N ASP A 389 -20.91 -13.34 -14.15
CA ASP A 389 -21.99 -12.58 -13.49
C ASP A 389 -22.66 -13.36 -12.35
N GLY A 390 -23.57 -12.70 -11.61
CA GLY A 390 -24.31 -13.29 -10.49
C GLY A 390 -25.29 -14.41 -10.87
N ARG A 391 -25.42 -14.72 -12.17
CA ARG A 391 -26.18 -15.88 -12.70
C ARG A 391 -25.24 -16.99 -13.18
N ASP A 392 -23.98 -16.94 -12.77
CA ASP A 392 -22.90 -17.84 -13.17
C ASP A 392 -22.61 -17.88 -14.67
N ARG A 393 -23.04 -16.85 -15.41
CA ARG A 393 -22.76 -16.76 -16.86
C ARG A 393 -21.38 -16.14 -17.04
N THR A 394 -20.53 -16.83 -17.79
CA THR A 394 -19.23 -16.28 -18.20
C THR A 394 -19.45 -15.19 -19.25
N LEU A 395 -19.25 -13.93 -18.87
CA LEU A 395 -19.34 -12.77 -19.76
C LEU A 395 -18.08 -12.61 -20.63
N VAL A 396 -16.91 -12.87 -20.03
CA VAL A 396 -15.61 -12.75 -20.71
C VAL A 396 -14.69 -13.87 -20.22
N ARG A 397 -14.22 -14.72 -21.14
CA ARG A 397 -13.34 -15.85 -20.77
C ARG A 397 -11.92 -15.42 -20.39
N ASN A 398 -11.36 -14.47 -21.13
CA ASN A 398 -9.98 -14.01 -20.97
C ASN A 398 -9.92 -12.48 -21.04
N ALA A 399 -10.42 -11.81 -20.01
CA ALA A 399 -10.25 -10.38 -19.83
C ALA A 399 -8.79 -10.06 -19.56
N VAL A 400 -8.28 -8.98 -20.16
CA VAL A 400 -6.92 -8.47 -19.99
C VAL A 400 -6.99 -6.94 -19.98
N GLY A 401 -6.25 -6.28 -19.10
CA GLY A 401 -6.17 -4.82 -19.01
C GLY A 401 -6.94 -4.24 -17.83
N THR A 402 -7.19 -2.94 -17.86
CA THR A 402 -7.97 -2.22 -16.84
C THR A 402 -9.44 -2.17 -17.22
N TRP A 403 -10.28 -2.80 -16.41
CA TRP A 403 -11.72 -2.86 -16.55
C TRP A 403 -12.39 -1.96 -15.53
N ARG A 404 -13.40 -1.20 -15.94
CA ARG A 404 -14.16 -0.33 -15.04
C ARG A 404 -15.55 -0.87 -14.82
N PHE A 405 -15.99 -0.79 -13.58
CA PHE A 405 -17.31 -1.18 -13.11
C PHE A 405 -17.95 0.01 -12.42
N GLU A 406 -19.21 0.28 -12.72
CA GLU A 406 -19.97 1.40 -12.14
C GLU A 406 -21.25 0.86 -11.51
N TYR A 407 -21.63 1.42 -10.37
CA TYR A 407 -22.87 1.07 -9.71
C TYR A 407 -24.07 1.43 -10.60
N GLY A 408 -24.91 0.44 -10.92
CA GLY A 408 -26.09 0.60 -11.77
C GLY A 408 -27.42 0.59 -11.01
N GLY A 409 -27.38 0.44 -9.69
CA GLY A 409 -28.52 0.08 -8.84
C GLY A 409 -28.23 -1.20 -8.07
N ASP A 410 -28.94 -1.46 -6.97
CA ASP A 410 -28.73 -2.67 -6.18
C ASP A 410 -28.93 -3.93 -7.05
N GLY A 411 -28.01 -4.89 -6.93
CA GLY A 411 -27.95 -6.10 -7.74
C GLY A 411 -27.44 -5.91 -9.18
N VAL A 412 -27.05 -4.70 -9.59
CA VAL A 412 -26.67 -4.38 -10.97
C VAL A 412 -25.40 -3.53 -11.06
N ALA A 413 -24.44 -3.99 -11.86
CA ALA A 413 -23.24 -3.22 -12.21
C ALA A 413 -23.12 -3.00 -13.72
N GLN A 414 -22.72 -1.79 -14.12
CA GLN A 414 -22.35 -1.47 -15.50
C GLN A 414 -20.90 -1.84 -15.74
N ILE A 415 -20.60 -2.47 -16.87
CA ILE A 415 -19.25 -2.93 -17.24
C ILE A 415 -18.73 -2.09 -18.42
N ASP A 416 -17.68 -1.29 -18.19
CA ASP A 416 -16.91 -0.61 -19.23
C ASP A 416 -15.57 -1.33 -19.47
N PRO A 417 -15.47 -2.11 -20.57
CA PRO A 417 -14.23 -2.81 -20.92
C PRO A 417 -13.17 -1.83 -21.45
N PRO A 418 -11.86 -2.19 -21.39
CA PRO A 418 -10.79 -1.33 -21.88
C PRO A 418 -10.91 -1.03 -23.39
N ALA A 419 -10.26 0.05 -23.83
CA ALA A 419 -10.14 0.38 -25.25
C ALA A 419 -9.53 -0.79 -26.03
N GLY A 420 -10.06 -1.07 -27.23
CA GLY A 420 -9.65 -2.22 -28.04
C GLY A 420 -10.27 -3.57 -27.64
N PHE A 421 -11.10 -3.62 -26.60
CA PHE A 421 -11.83 -4.84 -26.27
C PHE A 421 -12.72 -5.30 -27.45
N GLY A 422 -12.64 -6.60 -27.75
CA GLY A 422 -13.33 -7.23 -28.88
C GLY A 422 -12.57 -7.14 -30.21
N LEU A 423 -11.48 -6.36 -30.30
CA LEU A 423 -10.62 -6.33 -31.48
C LEU A 423 -9.67 -7.55 -31.52
N PRO A 424 -9.22 -7.96 -32.71
CA PRO A 424 -8.08 -8.85 -32.87
C PRO A 424 -6.83 -8.27 -32.19
N LEU A 425 -5.97 -9.14 -31.65
CA LEU A 425 -4.68 -8.70 -31.11
C LEU A 425 -3.70 -8.44 -32.26
N GLU A 426 -3.19 -7.21 -32.33
CA GLU A 426 -2.14 -6.77 -33.25
C GLU A 426 -1.07 -6.03 -32.45
N VAL A 427 0.19 -6.21 -32.84
CA VAL A 427 1.34 -5.55 -32.22
C VAL A 427 2.34 -5.12 -33.28
N GLY A 428 2.82 -3.88 -33.17
CA GLY A 428 3.86 -3.33 -34.02
C GLY A 428 4.87 -2.50 -33.23
N ILE A 429 6.09 -2.37 -33.75
CA ILE A 429 7.09 -1.44 -33.21
C ILE A 429 6.94 -0.10 -33.92
N ALA A 430 6.50 0.92 -33.20
CA ALA A 430 6.24 2.24 -33.73
C ALA A 430 7.44 3.20 -33.60
N ARG A 431 8.37 2.93 -32.69
CA ARG A 431 9.66 3.62 -32.56
C ARG A 431 10.65 2.74 -31.81
N SER A 432 11.90 2.68 -32.25
CA SER A 432 13.00 2.01 -31.56
C SER A 432 14.28 2.85 -31.66
N PRO A 433 15.25 2.67 -30.74
CA PRO A 433 16.59 3.20 -30.96
C PRO A 433 17.23 2.55 -32.21
N THR A 434 18.11 3.29 -32.89
CA THR A 434 18.97 2.73 -33.93
C THR A 434 20.27 2.19 -33.36
N SER A 435 20.71 2.72 -32.21
CA SER A 435 21.88 2.22 -31.49
C SER A 435 21.83 2.46 -29.98
N ILE A 436 22.58 1.66 -29.22
CA ILE A 436 22.71 1.75 -27.76
C ILE A 436 24.10 1.28 -27.29
N GLY A 437 24.54 1.75 -26.12
CA GLY A 437 25.75 1.26 -25.45
C GLY A 437 25.55 -0.15 -24.87
N LEU A 438 26.65 -0.90 -24.70
CA LEU A 438 26.65 -2.21 -24.06
C LEU A 438 25.95 -2.20 -22.69
N GLY A 439 25.11 -3.21 -22.43
CA GLY A 439 24.38 -3.36 -21.16
C GLY A 439 23.39 -2.22 -20.87
N GLY A 440 23.15 -1.32 -21.83
CA GLY A 440 22.20 -0.22 -21.68
C GLY A 440 20.75 -0.68 -21.81
N SER A 441 19.83 0.11 -21.23
CA SER A 441 18.39 -0.04 -21.42
C SER A 441 17.86 0.98 -22.42
N ALA A 442 17.01 0.57 -23.35
CA ALA A 442 16.31 1.47 -24.28
C ALA A 442 14.80 1.37 -24.13
N PHE A 443 14.09 2.42 -24.55
CA PHE A 443 12.65 2.36 -24.71
C PHE A 443 12.27 2.08 -26.16
N ILE A 444 11.43 1.06 -26.35
CA ILE A 444 10.75 0.78 -27.61
C ILE A 444 9.31 1.24 -27.47
N THR A 445 8.84 2.10 -28.38
CA THR A 445 7.42 2.43 -28.47
C THR A 445 6.74 1.37 -29.30
N VAL A 446 5.84 0.62 -28.66
CA VAL A 446 5.02 -0.41 -29.30
C VAL A 446 3.62 0.14 -29.52
N ALA A 447 2.93 -0.31 -30.56
CA ALA A 447 1.54 0.00 -30.81
C ALA A 447 0.72 -1.29 -30.71
N LEU A 448 -0.29 -1.29 -29.84
CA LEU A 448 -1.14 -2.44 -29.53
C LEU A 448 -2.59 -2.13 -29.91
N SER A 449 -3.28 -3.06 -30.57
CA SER A 449 -4.71 -2.89 -30.88
C SER A 449 -5.62 -3.02 -29.65
N ARG A 450 -5.16 -3.74 -28.62
CA ARG A 450 -5.88 -4.03 -27.37
C ARG A 450 -4.90 -4.31 -26.23
N PRO A 451 -5.32 -4.29 -24.95
CA PRO A 451 -4.44 -4.64 -23.85
C PRO A 451 -3.89 -6.06 -23.98
N ALA A 452 -2.62 -6.21 -23.66
CA ALA A 452 -1.89 -7.46 -23.77
C ALA A 452 -0.70 -7.48 -22.82
N HIS A 453 -0.28 -8.69 -22.44
CA HIS A 453 1.01 -8.92 -21.81
C HIS A 453 2.11 -8.84 -22.87
N VAL A 454 3.05 -7.93 -22.69
CA VAL A 454 4.09 -7.62 -23.67
C VAL A 454 5.47 -7.95 -23.10
N ARG A 455 6.27 -8.63 -23.91
CA ARG A 455 7.70 -8.87 -23.65
C ARG A 455 8.53 -8.62 -24.90
N THR A 456 9.83 -8.35 -24.72
CA THR A 456 10.78 -8.20 -25.82
C THR A 456 11.55 -9.50 -26.05
N SER A 457 11.96 -9.74 -27.30
CA SER A 457 12.78 -10.90 -27.70
C SER A 457 13.87 -10.42 -28.63
N THR A 458 15.10 -10.81 -28.31
CA THR A 458 16.31 -10.43 -29.03
C THR A 458 16.81 -11.62 -29.83
N ILE A 459 16.77 -11.51 -31.16
CA ILE A 459 17.24 -12.52 -32.10
C ILE A 459 18.71 -12.21 -32.46
N GLY A 460 19.54 -13.26 -32.50
CA GLY A 460 20.96 -13.17 -32.87
C GLY A 460 21.92 -12.93 -31.70
N SER A 461 21.43 -12.95 -30.46
CA SER A 461 22.30 -13.04 -29.27
C SER A 461 22.65 -14.50 -28.98
N PRO A 462 23.90 -14.83 -28.60
CA PRO A 462 24.30 -16.21 -28.26
C PRO A 462 23.42 -16.85 -27.18
N THR A 463 22.80 -16.03 -26.32
CA THR A 463 21.94 -16.47 -25.22
C THR A 463 20.44 -16.42 -25.54
N GLY A 464 20.02 -15.94 -26.72
CA GLY A 464 18.61 -15.87 -27.10
C GLY A 464 17.73 -15.09 -26.11
N TYR A 465 18.22 -13.93 -25.63
CA TYR A 465 17.59 -13.17 -24.55
C TYR A 465 16.13 -12.78 -24.85
N GLU A 466 15.20 -13.42 -24.13
CA GLU A 466 13.82 -12.96 -23.98
C GLU A 466 13.67 -12.29 -22.63
N ASP A 467 12.96 -11.16 -22.59
CA ASP A 467 12.58 -10.55 -21.31
C ASP A 467 11.75 -11.55 -20.50
N PRO A 468 12.22 -11.95 -19.29
CA PRO A 468 11.60 -13.01 -18.52
C PRO A 468 10.21 -12.63 -17.98
N GLY A 469 9.84 -11.34 -17.96
CA GLY A 469 8.59 -10.88 -17.39
C GLY A 469 7.72 -10.14 -18.39
N ALA A 470 6.73 -10.82 -18.97
CA ALA A 470 5.70 -10.13 -19.75
C ALA A 470 4.93 -9.15 -18.83
N ARG A 471 4.79 -7.90 -19.26
CA ARG A 471 4.09 -6.85 -18.50
C ARG A 471 2.78 -6.50 -19.17
N LEU A 472 1.76 -6.22 -18.37
CA LEU A 472 0.48 -5.77 -18.91
C LEU A 472 0.59 -4.33 -19.43
N HIS A 473 0.28 -4.14 -20.70
CA HIS A 473 0.22 -2.82 -21.35
C HIS A 473 -1.18 -2.56 -21.93
N ALA A 474 -1.63 -1.30 -21.88
CA ALA A 474 -2.90 -0.87 -22.46
C ALA A 474 -2.84 -0.81 -23.99
N ALA A 475 -3.99 -0.67 -24.65
CA ALA A 475 -4.04 -0.42 -26.09
C ALA A 475 -3.34 0.90 -26.49
N GLY A 476 -3.08 1.07 -27.78
CA GLY A 476 -2.43 2.27 -28.33
C GLY A 476 -0.90 2.22 -28.20
N ARG A 477 -0.27 3.40 -28.15
CA ARG A 477 1.19 3.51 -28.08
C ARG A 477 1.69 3.36 -26.65
N GLN A 478 2.54 2.36 -26.42
CA GLN A 478 3.07 1.99 -25.10
C GLN A 478 4.60 2.00 -25.14
N ARG A 479 5.25 2.25 -24.01
CA ARG A 479 6.71 2.18 -23.89
C ARG A 479 7.09 0.88 -23.19
N VAL A 480 7.92 0.09 -23.85
CA VAL A 480 8.48 -1.15 -23.31
C VAL A 480 9.98 -0.94 -23.15
N VAL A 481 10.55 -1.43 -22.05
CA VAL A 481 12.00 -1.42 -21.83
C VAL A 481 12.59 -2.62 -22.55
N TRP A 482 13.64 -2.38 -23.33
CA TRP A 482 14.47 -3.42 -23.91
C TRP A 482 15.87 -3.31 -23.32
N LEU A 483 16.42 -4.44 -22.90
CA LEU A 483 17.78 -4.55 -22.38
C LEU A 483 18.70 -5.02 -23.48
N ALA A 484 19.73 -4.23 -23.77
CA ALA A 484 20.70 -4.56 -24.80
C ALA A 484 21.59 -5.73 -24.35
N PRO A 485 21.96 -6.65 -25.25
CA PRO A 485 22.98 -7.65 -24.99
C PRO A 485 24.30 -7.05 -24.48
N LEU A 486 25.07 -7.87 -23.74
CA LEU A 486 26.38 -7.50 -23.19
C LEU A 486 27.51 -7.58 -24.23
N GLU A 487 27.22 -8.04 -25.44
CA GLU A 487 28.19 -8.16 -26.53
C GLU A 487 27.89 -7.16 -27.65
N PRO A 488 28.90 -6.47 -28.21
CA PRO A 488 28.71 -5.59 -29.36
C PRO A 488 28.17 -6.37 -30.57
N GLY A 489 27.28 -5.76 -31.34
CA GLY A 489 26.67 -6.43 -32.47
C GLY A 489 25.46 -5.71 -33.05
N THR A 490 24.90 -6.26 -34.12
CA THR A 490 23.60 -5.80 -34.64
C THR A 490 22.57 -6.87 -34.35
N TYR A 491 21.58 -6.52 -33.54
CA TYR A 491 20.54 -7.45 -33.10
C TYR A 491 19.20 -7.12 -33.74
N GLN A 492 18.38 -8.14 -33.93
CA GLN A 492 16.98 -7.97 -34.29
C GLN A 492 16.12 -8.06 -33.02
N VAL A 493 15.37 -7.00 -32.75
CA VAL A 493 14.49 -6.92 -31.59
C VAL A 493 13.05 -6.99 -32.06
N ARG A 494 12.26 -7.89 -31.49
CA ARG A 494 10.82 -7.98 -31.73
C ARG A 494 10.05 -7.92 -30.41
N VAL A 495 8.76 -7.66 -30.54
CA VAL A 495 7.83 -7.60 -29.42
C VAL A 495 6.84 -8.76 -29.53
N LEU A 496 6.64 -9.48 -28.44
CA LEU A 496 5.59 -10.49 -28.30
C LEU A 496 4.48 -9.91 -27.43
N ALA A 497 3.26 -9.91 -27.95
CA ALA A 497 2.06 -9.51 -27.20
C ALA A 497 1.16 -10.74 -27.01
N THR A 498 0.72 -10.99 -25.78
CA THR A 498 -0.14 -12.12 -25.44
C THR A 498 -1.45 -11.61 -24.82
N ALA A 499 -2.58 -11.97 -25.41
CA ALA A 499 -3.90 -11.73 -24.84
C ALA A 499 -4.86 -12.85 -25.23
N GLY A 500 -5.68 -13.32 -24.28
CA GLY A 500 -6.63 -14.39 -24.55
C GLY A 500 -6.00 -15.74 -24.92
N GLY A 501 -4.83 -16.05 -24.37
CA GLY A 501 -4.08 -17.28 -24.68
C GLY A 501 -3.43 -17.29 -26.06
N ARG A 502 -3.51 -16.19 -26.82
CA ARG A 502 -2.86 -16.06 -28.13
C ARG A 502 -1.70 -15.09 -28.03
N THR A 503 -0.54 -15.50 -28.54
CA THR A 503 0.64 -14.65 -28.68
C THR A 503 0.80 -14.21 -30.13
N VAL A 504 0.90 -12.91 -30.35
CA VAL A 504 1.19 -12.27 -31.64
C VAL A 504 2.57 -11.63 -31.57
N ARG A 505 3.31 -11.66 -32.68
CA ARG A 505 4.67 -11.15 -32.79
C ARG A 505 4.69 -9.94 -33.71
N SER A 506 5.43 -8.91 -33.36
CA SER A 506 5.72 -7.80 -34.26
C SER A 506 6.78 -8.21 -35.29
N ASP A 507 6.85 -7.45 -36.39
CA ASP A 507 8.05 -7.42 -37.21
C ASP A 507 9.26 -6.99 -36.37
N PRO A 508 10.46 -7.56 -36.60
CA PRO A 508 11.67 -7.17 -35.88
C PRO A 508 12.24 -5.84 -36.40
N VAL A 509 12.88 -5.09 -35.51
CA VAL A 509 13.70 -3.92 -35.84
C VAL A 509 15.17 -4.20 -35.55
N ARG A 510 16.07 -3.60 -36.34
CA ARG A 510 17.52 -3.73 -36.12
C ARG A 510 18.00 -2.65 -35.16
N VAL A 511 18.77 -3.06 -34.15
CA VAL A 511 19.42 -2.15 -33.19
C VAL A 511 20.90 -2.50 -33.08
N ARG A 512 21.77 -1.50 -33.24
CA ARG A 512 23.22 -1.67 -33.09
C ARG A 512 23.65 -1.46 -31.64
N VAL A 513 24.29 -2.45 -31.04
CA VAL A 513 24.91 -2.37 -29.71
C VAL A 513 26.39 -2.11 -29.89
N GLN A 514 26.90 -1.07 -29.22
CA GLN A 514 28.25 -0.56 -29.40
C GLN A 514 28.95 -0.43 -28.04
N GLU A 515 30.27 -0.62 -28.01
CA GLU A 515 31.07 -0.21 -26.85
C GLU A 515 30.90 1.30 -26.59
N PRO A 516 30.95 1.73 -25.33
CA PRO A 516 31.05 3.15 -25.01
C PRO A 516 32.25 3.73 -25.77
N ARG A 517 32.02 4.80 -26.55
CA ARG A 517 33.16 5.50 -27.16
C ARG A 517 34.03 6.03 -26.03
N PRO A 518 35.36 5.78 -26.04
CA PRO A 518 36.24 6.49 -25.13
C PRO A 518 36.06 8.00 -25.37
N PRO A 519 36.14 8.84 -24.31
CA PRO A 519 36.09 10.27 -24.48
C PRO A 519 37.18 10.70 -25.48
N PRO A 520 36.96 11.75 -26.30
CA PRO A 520 37.96 12.19 -27.26
C PRO A 520 39.26 12.52 -26.54
N GLY A 521 40.28 11.68 -26.71
CA GLY A 521 41.62 11.92 -26.19
C GLY A 521 42.26 13.08 -26.94
N ASP A 522 42.77 14.06 -26.19
CA ASP A 522 43.58 15.17 -26.67
C ASP A 522 44.63 14.70 -27.67
N ARG A 523 44.53 15.16 -28.92
CA ARG A 523 45.62 15.11 -29.88
C ARG A 523 46.66 16.17 -29.49
N LEU A 524 47.49 15.89 -28.49
CA LEU A 524 48.74 16.62 -28.29
C LEU A 524 49.93 15.66 -28.05
N ARG A 525 50.67 15.49 -29.16
CA ARG A 525 52.13 15.37 -29.30
C ARG A 525 52.88 14.17 -28.69
N ARG A 526 53.43 13.34 -29.59
CA ARG A 526 54.83 12.87 -29.47
C ARG A 526 55.75 13.85 -30.19
N ALA A 527 56.40 14.73 -29.44
CA ALA A 527 57.71 15.29 -29.75
C ALA A 527 58.42 15.48 -28.41
N GLY A 528 59.61 14.91 -28.29
CA GLY A 528 60.26 14.65 -26.99
C GLY A 528 60.80 15.88 -26.26
N LYS A 529 61.05 15.62 -24.97
CA LYS A 529 62.05 16.23 -24.06
C LYS A 529 62.01 17.75 -23.86
N SER A 530 61.45 18.18 -22.73
CA SER A 530 62.19 18.71 -21.56
C SER A 530 61.18 19.23 -20.51
N GLY A 531 61.57 19.17 -19.24
CA GLY A 531 60.64 19.18 -18.09
C GLY A 531 60.05 20.54 -17.71
N ALA A 532 58.89 20.46 -17.03
CA ALA A 532 58.47 21.29 -15.90
C ALA A 532 57.11 20.78 -15.39
N GLU A 533 56.94 20.68 -14.07
CA GLU A 533 55.71 20.27 -13.39
C GLU A 533 54.47 21.11 -13.79
N PRO A 534 53.24 20.53 -13.83
CA PRO A 534 52.03 21.33 -13.94
C PRO A 534 51.65 21.96 -12.59
N SER A 535 51.56 23.28 -12.61
CA SER A 535 51.23 24.15 -11.48
C SER A 535 49.87 23.85 -10.79
N ARG A 536 49.91 23.88 -9.44
CA ARG A 536 48.80 23.78 -8.46
C ARG A 536 47.59 24.73 -8.67
N ARG A 537 47.60 25.63 -9.66
CA ARG A 537 46.57 26.66 -9.85
C ARG A 537 45.26 26.12 -10.44
N LEU A 538 45.31 25.11 -11.30
CA LEU A 538 44.09 24.57 -11.93
C LEU A 538 43.28 23.69 -10.95
N PHE A 539 43.96 22.94 -10.08
CA PHE A 539 43.32 22.14 -9.03
C PHE A 539 42.66 23.03 -7.96
N LEU A 540 43.31 24.13 -7.57
CA LEU A 540 42.73 25.11 -6.63
C LEU A 540 41.50 25.83 -7.22
N LEU A 541 41.46 26.11 -8.52
CA LEU A 541 40.30 26.74 -9.17
C LEU A 541 39.09 25.79 -9.29
N VAL A 542 39.33 24.51 -9.58
CA VAL A 542 38.25 23.50 -9.64
C VAL A 542 37.70 23.21 -8.24
N VAL A 543 38.57 23.10 -7.23
CA VAL A 543 38.14 22.90 -5.84
C VAL A 543 37.43 24.16 -5.30
N ALA A 544 37.90 25.37 -5.62
CA ALA A 544 37.21 26.61 -5.24
C ALA A 544 35.82 26.73 -5.87
N GLY A 545 35.64 26.30 -7.12
CA GLY A 545 34.34 26.27 -7.80
C GLY A 545 33.35 25.28 -7.16
N ILE A 546 33.82 24.10 -6.75
CA ILE A 546 32.99 23.08 -6.09
C ILE A 546 32.61 23.52 -4.67
N VAL A 547 33.53 24.14 -3.93
CA VAL A 547 33.25 24.68 -2.59
C VAL A 547 32.28 25.86 -2.66
N ALA A 548 32.39 26.75 -3.65
CA ALA A 548 31.45 27.86 -3.82
C ALA A 548 30.02 27.38 -4.15
N ALA A 549 29.88 26.31 -4.95
CA ALA A 549 28.58 25.71 -5.25
C ALA A 549 27.95 25.03 -4.03
N LEU A 550 28.75 24.34 -3.20
CA LEU A 550 28.28 23.70 -1.98
C LEU A 550 27.89 24.72 -0.90
N VAL A 551 28.63 25.83 -0.77
CA VAL A 551 28.29 26.94 0.13
C VAL A 551 27.01 27.66 -0.34
N ALA A 552 26.81 27.87 -1.63
CA ALA A 552 25.58 28.46 -2.16
C ALA A 552 24.35 27.57 -1.86
N VAL A 553 24.47 26.26 -2.02
CA VAL A 553 23.40 25.30 -1.68
C VAL A 553 23.13 25.28 -0.17
N ALA A 554 24.17 25.32 0.66
CA ALA A 554 24.03 25.37 2.12
C ALA A 554 23.41 26.69 2.62
N VAL A 555 23.75 27.84 2.00
CA VAL A 555 23.18 29.16 2.34
C VAL A 555 21.71 29.25 1.90
N ILE A 556 21.33 28.69 0.75
CA ILE A 556 19.93 28.59 0.31
C ILE A 556 19.12 27.69 1.26
N HIS A 557 19.72 26.58 1.74
CA HIS A 557 19.08 25.72 2.73
C HIS A 557 18.97 26.35 4.13
N ALA A 558 19.97 27.13 4.55
CA ALA A 558 19.95 27.84 5.82
C ALA A 558 18.97 29.04 5.82
N LEU A 559 18.90 29.80 4.73
CA LEU A 559 17.94 30.91 4.56
C LEU A 559 16.50 30.41 4.42
N GLY A 560 16.29 29.20 3.89
CA GLY A 560 14.98 28.54 3.88
C GLY A 560 14.49 28.11 5.26
N ARG A 561 15.40 27.82 6.20
CA ARG A 561 15.07 27.45 7.59
C ARG A 561 14.87 28.65 8.54
N MET A 562 15.32 29.85 8.18
CA MET A 562 15.09 31.06 8.98
C MET A 562 13.79 31.81 8.61
N ARG A 563 13.03 31.33 7.63
CA ARG A 563 11.72 31.89 7.23
C ARG A 563 10.53 30.95 7.47
N SER A 564 10.69 29.90 8.28
CA SER A 564 9.61 28.97 8.67
C SER A 564 9.41 28.88 10.17
#